data_AF-A0A0G1TP77-F1
#
_entry.id   AF-A0A0G1TP77-F1
#
_cell.length_a   1.000
_cell.length_b   1.000
_cell.length_c   1.000
_cell.angle_alpha   90.00
_cell.angle_beta   90.00
_cell.angle_gamma   90.00
#
_symmetry.space_group_name_H-M   'P 1'
#
loop_
_entity.id
_entity.type
_entity.pdbx_description
1 polymer ?
#
loop_
_entity_poly.entity_id
_entity_poly.type
_entity_poly.pdbx_seq_one_letter_code
_entity_poly.pdbx_strand_id
1 'polypeptide(L)'
;MKRLPELNSEKLRSKLKLKHLTTRTTLLAHHPHVARFLASSALAGSLLLAPGQSAPTLAALPSSSISQVSPFDLHNRLVEKLQSLLPESVQPLTSDQESQISALLHDLYGLHATAELEGNHLNTSYGLIGAEQHLMRYPGDVVDNMAPGRGAWGYFAQSRDQLTPDLIEKEKYYAVVQTLYLPDWSTRLPYLRDWYKYRKVVIVNVQNGKIIIADIADSGPAAWTGKHFGGSPEVMAYLGLNVGMQKGPVVLFFVDDPADQIPLGPLEYNLEKPPLLTHG
;
A
#
# COMPACT_ATOMS: atom_id res chain seq x y z
N MET A 1 5.54 -27.19 42.69
CA MET A 1 6.22 -27.14 41.37
C MET A 1 5.16 -27.04 40.27
N LYS A 2 5.06 -25.91 39.55
CA LYS A 2 4.22 -25.80 38.35
C LYS A 2 4.92 -26.55 37.21
N ARG A 3 4.32 -27.60 36.66
CA ARG A 3 4.83 -28.27 35.44
C ARG A 3 4.74 -27.30 34.28
N LEU A 4 5.86 -27.08 33.59
CA LEU A 4 5.87 -26.42 32.29
C LEU A 4 5.09 -27.29 31.29
N PRO A 5 4.24 -26.71 30.43
CA PRO A 5 3.51 -27.48 29.43
C PRO A 5 4.51 -28.06 28.42
N GLU A 6 4.52 -29.39 28.26
CA GLU A 6 5.29 -30.06 27.22
C GLU A 6 4.86 -29.55 25.85
N LEU A 7 5.82 -29.08 25.05
CA LEU A 7 5.61 -28.67 23.66
C LEU A 7 5.29 -29.91 22.83
N ASN A 8 4.00 -30.24 22.70
CA ASN A 8 3.55 -31.29 21.80
C ASN A 8 3.64 -30.79 20.34
N SER A 9 4.50 -31.42 19.54
CA SER A 9 4.78 -31.07 18.14
C SER A 9 3.54 -31.18 17.24
N GLU A 10 2.63 -32.12 17.49
CA GLU A 10 1.37 -32.26 16.77
C GLU A 10 0.42 -31.11 17.06
N LYS A 11 0.36 -30.68 18.33
CA LYS A 11 -0.45 -29.52 18.75
C LYS A 11 0.10 -28.21 18.17
N LEU A 12 1.41 -28.13 17.97
CA LEU A 12 2.05 -26.99 17.30
C LEU A 12 1.73 -26.99 15.80
N ARG A 13 1.85 -28.15 15.15
CA ARG A 13 1.51 -28.33 13.72
C ARG A 13 0.04 -28.02 13.45
N SER A 14 -0.88 -28.48 14.29
CA SER A 14 -2.30 -28.20 14.12
C SER A 14 -2.62 -26.71 14.30
N LYS A 15 -1.99 -26.03 15.27
CA LYS A 15 -2.10 -24.57 15.42
C LYS A 15 -1.52 -23.81 14.23
N LEU A 16 -0.39 -24.25 13.68
CA LEU A 16 0.21 -23.64 12.49
C LEU A 16 -0.66 -23.85 11.26
N LYS A 17 -1.22 -25.05 11.06
CA LYS A 17 -2.21 -25.33 10.00
C LYS A 17 -3.46 -24.48 10.14
N LEU A 18 -4.00 -24.36 11.36
CA LEU A 18 -5.19 -23.53 11.60
C LEU A 18 -4.88 -22.05 11.35
N LYS A 19 -3.74 -21.54 11.83
CA LYS A 19 -3.28 -20.18 11.54
C LYS A 19 -3.14 -19.96 10.04
N HIS A 20 -2.49 -20.89 9.33
CA HIS A 20 -2.33 -20.82 7.88
C HIS A 20 -3.67 -20.80 7.15
N LEU A 21 -4.63 -21.64 7.56
CA LEU A 21 -5.99 -21.64 7.01
C LEU A 21 -6.70 -20.31 7.28
N THR A 22 -6.62 -19.78 8.50
CA THR A 22 -7.21 -18.48 8.83
C THR A 22 -6.58 -17.35 8.02
N THR A 23 -5.25 -17.32 7.88
CA THR A 23 -4.54 -16.35 7.06
C THR A 23 -4.96 -16.46 5.61
N ARG A 24 -5.11 -17.68 5.09
CA ARG A 24 -5.59 -17.92 3.72
C ARG A 24 -7.03 -17.44 3.52
N THR A 25 -7.94 -17.72 4.44
CA THR A 25 -9.33 -17.27 4.35
C THR A 25 -9.44 -15.75 4.48
N THR A 26 -8.67 -15.15 5.38
CA THR A 26 -8.62 -13.69 5.56
C THR A 26 -8.03 -13.04 4.32
N LEU A 27 -6.92 -13.56 3.79
CA LEU A 27 -6.30 -13.05 2.57
C LEU A 27 -7.24 -13.18 1.36
N LEU A 28 -7.96 -14.29 1.19
CA LEU A 28 -8.93 -14.44 0.10
C LEU A 28 -10.19 -13.58 0.28
N ALA A 29 -10.60 -13.33 1.52
CA ALA A 29 -11.73 -12.46 1.82
C ALA A 29 -11.39 -10.97 1.57
N HIS A 30 -10.16 -10.55 1.89
CA HIS A 30 -9.71 -9.17 1.69
C HIS A 30 -9.12 -8.92 0.29
N HIS A 31 -8.64 -9.94 -0.40
CA HIS A 31 -7.99 -9.82 -1.71
C HIS A 31 -8.61 -10.77 -2.75
N PRO A 32 -9.85 -10.50 -3.22
CA PRO A 32 -10.56 -11.36 -4.17
C PRO A 32 -9.86 -11.53 -5.53
N HIS A 33 -8.97 -10.61 -5.90
CA HIS A 33 -8.13 -10.72 -7.11
C HIS A 33 -7.10 -11.87 -7.01
N VAL A 34 -6.64 -12.21 -5.80
CA VAL A 34 -5.78 -13.38 -5.56
C VAL A 34 -6.55 -14.68 -5.86
N ALA A 35 -7.87 -14.70 -5.64
CA ALA A 35 -8.70 -15.88 -5.89
C ALA A 35 -8.79 -16.26 -7.38
N ARG A 36 -8.86 -15.27 -8.29
CA ARG A 36 -8.89 -15.50 -9.75
C ARG A 36 -7.60 -16.16 -10.24
N PHE A 37 -6.47 -15.81 -9.65
CA PHE A 37 -5.16 -16.39 -9.98
C PHE A 37 -4.93 -17.76 -9.32
N LEU A 38 -5.51 -18.00 -8.15
CA LEU A 38 -5.51 -19.34 -7.53
C LEU A 38 -6.37 -20.34 -8.30
N ALA A 39 -7.50 -19.91 -8.87
CA ALA A 39 -8.39 -20.77 -9.65
C ALA A 39 -7.73 -21.33 -10.94
N SER A 40 -6.87 -20.54 -11.61
CA SER A 40 -6.13 -20.99 -12.78
C SER A 40 -5.02 -22.00 -12.44
N SER A 41 -4.42 -21.91 -11.26
CA SER A 41 -3.41 -22.88 -10.79
C SER A 41 -4.01 -24.24 -10.37
N ALA A 42 -5.24 -24.28 -9.88
CA ALA A 42 -5.90 -25.51 -9.44
C ALA A 42 -6.25 -26.47 -10.60
N LEU A 43 -6.48 -25.93 -11.81
CA LEU A 43 -6.82 -26.72 -13.00
C LEU A 43 -5.63 -27.52 -13.55
N ALA A 44 -4.39 -27.10 -13.27
CA ALA A 44 -3.20 -27.87 -13.62
C ALA A 44 -2.98 -29.07 -12.68
N GLY A 45 -3.42 -28.96 -11.42
CA GLY A 45 -3.28 -30.02 -10.42
C GLY A 45 -4.26 -31.19 -10.58
N SER A 46 -5.41 -30.98 -11.24
CA SER A 46 -6.40 -32.05 -11.44
C SER A 46 -6.08 -33.01 -12.58
N LEU A 47 -5.11 -32.70 -13.46
CA LEU A 47 -4.69 -33.58 -14.55
C LEU A 47 -3.68 -34.66 -14.11
N LEU A 48 -3.17 -34.61 -12.87
CA LEU A 48 -2.17 -35.55 -12.35
C LEU A 48 -2.77 -36.72 -11.54
N LEU A 49 -4.10 -36.84 -11.47
CA LEU A 49 -4.79 -37.87 -10.65
C LEU A 49 -5.59 -38.89 -11.48
N ALA A 50 -5.36 -38.97 -12.79
CA ALA A 50 -5.86 -40.09 -13.59
C ALA A 50 -4.87 -41.28 -13.47
N PRO A 51 -5.26 -42.42 -12.90
CA PRO A 51 -4.40 -43.58 -12.85
C PRO A 51 -4.40 -44.25 -14.23
N GLY A 52 -3.22 -44.38 -14.82
CA GLY A 52 -2.95 -45.37 -15.88
C GLY A 52 -3.09 -44.87 -17.31
N GLN A 53 -2.19 -43.99 -17.75
CA GLN A 53 -1.67 -44.01 -19.13
C GLN A 53 -0.18 -43.64 -19.10
N SER A 54 0.65 -44.45 -19.74
CA SER A 54 2.08 -44.22 -19.94
C SER A 54 2.30 -42.93 -20.71
N ALA A 55 2.76 -41.88 -20.02
CA ALA A 55 3.16 -40.61 -20.60
C ALA A 55 4.68 -40.63 -20.89
N PRO A 56 5.13 -39.95 -21.96
CA PRO A 56 6.52 -39.98 -22.42
C PRO A 56 7.43 -39.29 -21.41
N THR A 57 8.72 -39.64 -21.44
CA THR A 57 9.79 -38.98 -20.68
C THR A 57 9.86 -37.50 -21.07
N LEU A 58 9.09 -36.66 -20.36
CA LEU A 58 9.30 -35.22 -20.35
C LEU A 58 10.63 -34.97 -19.68
N ALA A 59 11.54 -34.36 -20.45
CA ALA A 59 12.80 -33.82 -19.99
C ALA A 59 12.60 -33.12 -18.65
N ALA A 60 13.47 -33.41 -17.68
CA ALA A 60 13.55 -32.64 -16.46
C ALA A 60 13.78 -31.17 -16.85
N LEU A 61 12.75 -30.34 -16.69
CA LEU A 61 12.91 -28.91 -16.73
C LEU A 61 13.95 -28.55 -15.66
N PRO A 62 14.92 -27.67 -15.96
CA PRO A 62 15.84 -27.22 -14.94
C PRO A 62 14.99 -26.64 -13.80
N SER A 63 15.32 -26.99 -12.57
CA SER A 63 14.79 -26.32 -11.39
C SER A 63 15.11 -24.84 -11.53
N SER A 64 14.21 -24.07 -12.15
CA SER A 64 14.23 -22.63 -12.01
C SER A 64 14.02 -22.41 -10.52
N SER A 65 15.11 -22.04 -9.85
CA SER A 65 15.06 -21.42 -8.55
C SER A 65 14.21 -20.16 -8.71
N ILE A 66 12.89 -20.31 -8.52
CA ILE A 66 11.96 -19.20 -8.42
C ILE A 66 12.37 -18.51 -7.12
N SER A 67 13.23 -17.48 -7.24
CA SER A 67 13.63 -16.65 -6.12
C SER A 67 12.38 -16.02 -5.53
N GLN A 68 11.89 -16.57 -4.42
CA GLN A 68 10.95 -15.89 -3.55
C GLN A 68 11.70 -14.69 -2.96
N VAL A 69 11.53 -13.52 -3.55
CA VAL A 69 12.11 -12.28 -3.02
C VAL A 69 11.33 -11.95 -1.75
N SER A 70 12.02 -11.86 -0.61
CA SER A 70 11.36 -11.50 0.64
C SER A 70 10.99 -10.02 0.63
N PRO A 71 9.98 -9.57 1.41
CA PRO A 71 9.64 -8.15 1.48
C PRO A 71 10.81 -7.29 1.99
N PHE A 72 11.61 -7.84 2.91
CA PHE A 72 12.84 -7.20 3.39
C PHE A 72 13.84 -6.97 2.24
N ASP A 73 13.99 -7.92 1.32
CA ASP A 73 14.84 -7.76 0.15
C ASP A 73 14.31 -6.72 -0.83
N LEU A 74 12.98 -6.63 -1.01
CA LEU A 74 12.35 -5.58 -1.83
C LEU A 74 12.62 -4.19 -1.25
N HIS A 75 12.40 -4.01 0.06
CA HIS A 75 12.65 -2.74 0.74
C HIS A 75 14.11 -2.28 0.62
N ASN A 76 15.07 -3.18 0.86
CA ASN A 76 16.49 -2.83 0.76
C ASN A 76 16.89 -2.46 -0.68
N ARG A 77 16.39 -3.20 -1.68
CA ARG A 77 16.63 -2.89 -3.10
C ARG A 77 16.02 -1.53 -3.48
N LEU A 78 14.82 -1.24 -2.97
CA LEU A 78 14.17 0.05 -3.21
C LEU A 78 14.99 1.19 -2.61
N VAL A 79 15.45 1.08 -1.37
CA VAL A 79 16.29 2.10 -0.71
C VAL A 79 17.59 2.32 -1.48
N GLU A 80 18.31 1.24 -1.83
CA GLU A 80 19.59 1.32 -2.56
C GLU A 80 19.42 2.08 -3.89
N LYS A 81 18.35 1.77 -4.65
CA LYS A 81 18.08 2.44 -5.93
C LYS A 81 17.64 3.88 -5.72
N LEU A 82 16.74 4.16 -4.76
CA LEU A 82 16.27 5.51 -4.47
C LEU A 82 17.40 6.44 -4.02
N GLN A 83 18.40 5.96 -3.29
CA GLN A 83 19.56 6.79 -2.89
C GLN A 83 20.34 7.35 -4.08
N SER A 84 20.36 6.64 -5.21
CA SER A 84 21.01 7.12 -6.45
C SER A 84 20.15 8.07 -7.27
N LEU A 85 18.82 8.02 -7.09
CA LEU A 85 17.84 8.81 -7.85
C LEU A 85 17.46 10.11 -7.13
N LEU A 86 17.42 10.08 -5.80
CA LEU A 86 16.96 11.19 -4.99
C LEU A 86 18.09 12.17 -4.67
N PRO A 87 17.77 13.47 -4.56
CA PRO A 87 18.74 14.44 -4.06
C PRO A 87 19.03 14.25 -2.56
N GLU A 88 20.20 14.72 -2.12
CA GLU A 88 20.67 14.60 -0.74
C GLU A 88 19.70 15.23 0.28
N SER A 89 19.07 16.35 -0.09
CA SER A 89 18.05 17.02 0.70
C SER A 89 16.69 17.02 0.00
N VAL A 90 15.61 17.07 0.79
CA VAL A 90 14.23 17.20 0.28
C VAL A 90 14.10 18.45 -0.58
N GLN A 91 13.80 18.25 -1.85
CA GLN A 91 13.52 19.29 -2.85
C GLN A 91 12.66 18.68 -3.98
N PRO A 92 12.00 19.51 -4.81
CA PRO A 92 11.26 19.03 -5.97
C PRO A 92 12.12 18.14 -6.88
N LEU A 93 11.53 17.06 -7.36
CA LEU A 93 12.18 16.15 -8.31
C LEU A 93 12.08 16.72 -9.73
N THR A 94 13.06 16.38 -10.57
CA THR A 94 12.95 16.60 -12.02
C THR A 94 12.04 15.54 -12.65
N SER A 95 11.47 15.84 -13.82
CA SER A 95 10.64 14.86 -14.56
C SER A 95 11.40 13.57 -14.90
N ASP A 96 12.71 13.64 -15.10
CA ASP A 96 13.56 12.46 -15.32
C ASP A 96 13.68 11.61 -14.05
N GLN A 97 13.92 12.24 -12.89
CA GLN A 97 13.90 11.53 -11.60
C GLN A 97 12.53 10.89 -11.34
N GLU A 98 11.45 11.62 -11.63
CA GLU A 98 10.10 11.10 -11.44
C GLU A 98 9.83 9.88 -12.34
N SER A 99 10.23 9.96 -13.61
CA SER A 99 10.09 8.85 -14.55
C SER A 99 10.92 7.62 -14.12
N GLN A 100 12.15 7.82 -13.65
CA GLN A 100 13.02 6.74 -13.18
C GLN A 100 12.47 6.08 -11.90
N ILE A 101 11.87 6.85 -10.99
CA ILE A 101 11.22 6.30 -9.80
C ILE A 101 9.95 5.55 -10.17
N SER A 102 9.14 6.06 -11.10
CA SER A 102 7.97 5.34 -11.63
C SER A 102 8.38 3.98 -12.19
N ALA A 103 9.42 3.93 -13.03
CA ALA A 103 9.95 2.68 -13.58
C ALA A 103 10.45 1.73 -12.48
N LEU A 104 11.15 2.26 -11.46
CA LEU A 104 11.62 1.48 -10.32
C LEU A 104 10.46 0.83 -9.52
N LEU A 105 9.38 1.57 -9.28
CA LEU A 105 8.19 1.06 -8.59
C LEU A 105 7.49 -0.03 -9.40
N HIS A 106 7.44 0.13 -10.73
CA HIS A 106 6.92 -0.90 -11.63
C HIS A 106 7.79 -2.15 -11.62
N ASP A 107 9.11 -2.00 -11.77
CA ASP A 107 10.05 -3.13 -11.83
C ASP A 107 10.04 -3.98 -10.55
N LEU A 108 10.05 -3.33 -9.38
CA LEU A 108 10.12 -4.01 -8.10
C LEU A 108 8.76 -4.51 -7.61
N TYR A 109 7.70 -3.72 -7.79
CA TYR A 109 6.39 -3.99 -7.18
C TYR A 109 5.27 -4.26 -8.18
N GLY A 110 5.52 -4.18 -9.49
CA GLY A 110 4.46 -4.28 -10.51
C GLY A 110 3.44 -3.14 -10.37
N LEU A 111 3.86 -2.02 -9.78
CA LEU A 111 2.99 -0.90 -9.44
C LEU A 111 3.11 0.18 -10.52
N HIS A 112 2.01 0.44 -11.23
CA HIS A 112 1.90 1.59 -12.11
C HIS A 112 1.65 2.85 -11.28
N ALA A 113 2.72 3.55 -10.92
CA ALA A 113 2.65 4.81 -10.20
C ALA A 113 3.36 5.93 -10.95
N THR A 114 2.78 7.13 -10.96
CA THR A 114 3.25 8.30 -11.72
C THR A 114 3.14 9.58 -10.89
N ALA A 115 4.03 10.54 -11.14
CA ALA A 115 3.97 11.85 -10.51
C ALA A 115 2.83 12.72 -11.09
N GLU A 116 2.53 12.55 -12.38
CA GLU A 116 1.43 13.23 -13.09
C GLU A 116 0.43 12.18 -13.58
N LEU A 117 -0.85 12.36 -13.26
CA LEU A 117 -1.94 11.51 -13.68
C LEU A 117 -3.09 12.36 -14.23
N GLU A 118 -3.59 12.02 -15.42
CA GLU A 118 -4.70 12.72 -16.08
C GLU A 118 -4.51 14.25 -16.18
N GLY A 119 -3.26 14.70 -16.34
CA GLY A 119 -2.90 16.12 -16.42
C GLY A 119 -2.86 16.86 -15.08
N ASN A 120 -2.84 16.14 -13.95
CA ASN A 120 -2.72 16.70 -12.61
C ASN A 120 -1.44 16.18 -11.93
N HIS A 121 -0.73 17.08 -11.24
CA HIS A 121 0.53 16.84 -10.55
C HIS A 121 0.50 17.53 -9.17
N LEU A 122 1.18 16.97 -8.17
CA LEU A 122 1.29 17.56 -6.83
C LEU A 122 2.39 18.64 -6.79
N ASN A 123 2.35 19.57 -5.84
CA ASN A 123 3.42 20.59 -5.75
C ASN A 123 4.85 20.02 -5.61
N THR A 124 4.97 18.79 -5.11
CA THR A 124 6.21 17.99 -5.12
C THR A 124 5.88 16.51 -5.01
N SER A 125 6.75 15.65 -5.53
CA SER A 125 6.70 14.19 -5.37
C SER A 125 7.71 13.66 -4.35
N TYR A 126 8.65 14.49 -3.88
CA TYR A 126 9.57 14.20 -2.79
C TYR A 126 9.45 15.25 -1.69
N GLY A 127 9.09 14.82 -0.49
CA GLY A 127 8.64 15.73 0.56
C GLY A 127 8.75 15.15 1.96
N LEU A 128 8.50 16.00 2.95
CA LEU A 128 8.36 15.58 4.34
C LEU A 128 6.89 15.22 4.61
N ILE A 129 6.64 13.97 4.98
CA ILE A 129 5.35 13.56 5.56
C ILE A 129 5.38 13.75 7.07
N GLY A 130 4.27 14.13 7.67
CA GLY A 130 4.11 14.11 9.12
C GLY A 130 2.81 13.47 9.57
N ALA A 131 2.72 13.18 10.86
CA ALA A 131 1.55 12.55 11.43
C ALA A 131 0.36 13.50 11.48
N GLU A 132 -0.79 12.96 11.09
CA GLU A 132 -2.10 13.57 11.15
C GLU A 132 -2.98 12.81 12.15
N GLN A 133 -4.11 13.42 12.48
CA GLN A 133 -5.13 12.86 13.38
C GLN A 133 -6.22 12.17 12.58
N HIS A 134 -6.88 11.16 13.15
CA HIS A 134 -8.02 10.51 12.49
C HIS A 134 -9.06 11.51 12.00
N LEU A 135 -9.66 11.23 10.85
CA LEU A 135 -10.68 12.09 10.26
C LEU A 135 -12.07 11.60 10.66
N MET A 136 -13.02 12.54 10.80
CA MET A 136 -14.39 12.19 11.17
C MET A 136 -15.05 11.40 10.04
N ARG A 137 -15.44 10.14 10.31
CA ARG A 137 -16.02 9.29 9.26
C ARG A 137 -17.48 9.60 8.98
N TYR A 138 -18.24 10.03 9.99
CA TYR A 138 -19.66 10.40 9.89
C TYR A 138 -20.06 11.39 11.00
N PRO A 139 -21.22 12.06 10.92
CA PRO A 139 -21.68 12.96 11.98
C PRO A 139 -21.80 12.24 13.33
N GLY A 140 -21.11 12.76 14.36
CA GLY A 140 -21.10 12.18 15.70
C GLY A 140 -20.11 11.03 15.89
N ASP A 141 -19.23 10.78 14.93
CA ASP A 141 -18.14 9.83 15.07
C ASP A 141 -17.13 10.28 16.12
N VAL A 142 -16.65 9.33 16.94
CA VAL A 142 -15.69 9.58 18.01
C VAL A 142 -14.69 8.43 18.01
N VAL A 143 -13.42 8.77 17.75
CA VAL A 143 -12.27 7.87 17.87
C VAL A 143 -11.16 8.60 18.62
N ASP A 144 -10.25 7.84 19.21
CA ASP A 144 -9.09 8.42 19.89
C ASP A 144 -8.22 9.19 18.90
N ASN A 145 -7.68 10.34 19.31
CA ASN A 145 -6.86 11.22 18.46
C ASN A 145 -7.56 11.66 17.16
N MET A 146 -8.84 12.05 17.26
CA MET A 146 -9.63 12.64 16.17
C MET A 146 -9.22 14.10 15.90
N ALA A 147 -9.19 14.48 14.63
CA ALA A 147 -9.01 15.86 14.20
C ALA A 147 -10.18 16.74 14.71
N PRO A 148 -9.93 18.00 15.10
CA PRO A 148 -11.00 18.90 15.53
C PRO A 148 -11.91 19.34 14.37
N GLY A 149 -11.39 19.31 13.14
CA GLY A 149 -12.10 19.64 11.91
C GLY A 149 -12.52 18.39 11.13
N ARG A 150 -13.35 18.61 10.10
CA ARG A 150 -13.84 17.53 9.21
C ARG A 150 -12.93 17.27 8.00
N GLY A 151 -11.75 17.88 7.95
CA GLY A 151 -10.94 17.96 6.73
C GLY A 151 -11.63 18.71 5.58
N ALA A 152 -10.97 18.73 4.43
CA ALA A 152 -11.35 19.43 3.21
C ALA A 152 -12.57 18.82 2.52
N TRP A 153 -12.80 17.51 2.70
CA TRP A 153 -13.88 16.77 2.07
C TRP A 153 -15.05 16.42 2.99
N GLY A 154 -15.00 16.85 4.25
CA GLY A 154 -16.05 16.60 5.23
C GLY A 154 -16.06 15.14 5.68
N TYR A 155 -17.26 14.62 5.95
CA TYR A 155 -17.43 13.24 6.37
C TYR A 155 -17.24 12.25 5.21
N PHE A 156 -16.74 11.05 5.53
CA PHE A 156 -16.66 9.93 4.60
C PHE A 156 -18.06 9.39 4.25
N ALA A 157 -18.96 9.32 5.24
CA ALA A 157 -20.35 8.89 5.13
C ALA A 157 -21.32 9.93 5.74
N GLN A 158 -22.56 9.97 5.25
CA GLN A 158 -23.58 10.89 5.77
C GLN A 158 -24.14 10.47 7.14
N SER A 159 -24.00 9.20 7.50
CA SER A 159 -24.41 8.66 8.79
C SER A 159 -23.61 7.41 9.12
N ARG A 160 -23.71 6.93 10.36
CA ARG A 160 -23.10 5.67 10.80
C ARG A 160 -23.58 4.47 9.96
N ASP A 161 -24.87 4.46 9.59
CA ASP A 161 -25.47 3.37 8.83
C ASP A 161 -24.98 3.32 7.38
N GLN A 162 -24.46 4.42 6.86
CA GLN A 162 -23.87 4.52 5.52
C GLN A 162 -22.35 4.32 5.52
N LEU A 163 -21.74 4.07 6.68
CA LEU A 163 -20.31 3.82 6.78
C LEU A 163 -20.01 2.39 6.28
N THR A 164 -19.42 2.30 5.09
CA THR A 164 -19.03 1.04 4.46
C THR A 164 -17.63 0.59 4.92
N PRO A 165 -17.28 -0.69 4.76
CA PRO A 165 -15.91 -1.17 4.99
C PRO A 165 -14.86 -0.43 4.15
N ASP A 166 -15.19 -0.12 2.89
CA ASP A 166 -14.32 0.70 2.02
C ASP A 166 -14.06 2.08 2.65
N LEU A 167 -15.09 2.81 3.08
CA LEU A 167 -14.91 4.13 3.70
C LEU A 167 -14.10 4.08 5.00
N ILE A 168 -14.21 3.00 5.78
CA ILE A 168 -13.36 2.76 6.95
C ILE A 168 -11.92 2.55 6.53
N GLU A 169 -11.68 1.81 5.45
CA GLU A 169 -10.34 1.55 4.94
C GLU A 169 -9.69 2.80 4.35
N LYS A 170 -10.47 3.64 3.65
CA LYS A 170 -10.02 4.96 3.16
C LYS A 170 -9.58 5.87 4.30
N GLU A 171 -10.35 5.95 5.40
CA GLU A 171 -9.95 6.73 6.58
C GLU A 171 -8.80 6.07 7.36
N LYS A 172 -8.70 4.75 7.35
CA LYS A 172 -7.57 4.08 7.97
C LYS A 172 -6.26 4.37 7.22
N TYR A 173 -6.30 4.37 5.89
CA TYR A 173 -5.13 4.57 5.05
C TYR A 173 -5.29 5.82 4.20
N TYR A 174 -5.43 7.00 4.83
CA TYR A 174 -5.43 8.25 4.08
C TYR A 174 -4.08 8.96 4.06
N ALA A 175 -3.92 9.73 2.99
CA ALA A 175 -2.89 10.74 2.81
C ALA A 175 -3.52 12.14 2.79
N VAL A 176 -2.72 13.13 3.18
CA VAL A 176 -3.03 14.56 3.07
C VAL A 176 -2.04 15.17 2.11
N VAL A 177 -2.54 15.93 1.13
CA VAL A 177 -1.71 16.61 0.14
C VAL A 177 -2.08 18.08 0.00
N GLN A 178 -1.09 18.88 -0.37
CA GLN A 178 -1.15 20.34 -0.37
C GLN A 178 -1.98 20.94 -1.53
N THR A 179 -3.21 20.45 -1.76
CA THR A 179 -4.02 20.89 -2.91
C THR A 179 -4.27 22.41 -2.92
N LEU A 180 -4.36 23.04 -1.75
CA LEU A 180 -4.59 24.48 -1.61
C LEU A 180 -3.44 25.36 -2.14
N TYR A 181 -2.28 24.77 -2.41
CA TYR A 181 -1.12 25.45 -2.99
C TYR A 181 -0.87 25.11 -4.46
N LEU A 182 -1.76 24.32 -5.10
CA LEU A 182 -1.68 24.09 -6.54
C LEU A 182 -1.84 25.41 -7.30
N PRO A 183 -1.08 25.63 -8.39
CA PRO A 183 -1.04 26.92 -9.10
C PRO A 183 -2.41 27.34 -9.66
N ASP A 184 -3.26 26.38 -9.99
CA ASP A 184 -4.60 26.55 -10.56
C ASP A 184 -5.72 26.18 -9.56
N TRP A 185 -5.41 26.06 -8.27
CA TRP A 185 -6.39 25.70 -7.24
C TRP A 185 -7.60 26.64 -7.23
N SER A 186 -7.36 27.95 -7.29
CA SER A 186 -8.42 28.97 -7.20
C SER A 186 -9.31 29.04 -8.46
N THR A 187 -8.79 28.63 -9.61
CA THR A 187 -9.50 28.71 -10.89
C THR A 187 -10.20 27.39 -11.26
N ARG A 188 -9.66 26.25 -10.82
CA ARG A 188 -10.20 24.91 -11.07
C ARG A 188 -10.72 24.20 -9.81
N LEU A 189 -10.99 24.95 -8.73
CA LEU A 189 -11.35 24.40 -7.42
C LEU A 189 -12.37 23.26 -7.47
N PRO A 190 -13.55 23.39 -8.13
CA PRO A 190 -14.53 22.30 -8.13
C PRO A 190 -13.98 21.02 -8.75
N TYR A 191 -13.27 21.14 -9.87
CA TYR A 191 -12.65 20.02 -10.57
C TYR A 191 -11.53 19.39 -9.72
N LEU A 192 -10.57 20.19 -9.25
CA LEU A 192 -9.40 19.66 -8.54
C LEU A 192 -9.82 19.03 -7.21
N ARG A 193 -10.71 19.69 -6.46
CA ARG A 193 -11.24 19.12 -5.21
C ARG A 193 -11.83 17.74 -5.45
N ASP A 194 -12.65 17.56 -6.48
CA ASP A 194 -13.32 16.28 -6.72
C ASP A 194 -12.36 15.24 -7.33
N TRP A 195 -11.42 15.66 -8.18
CA TRP A 195 -10.43 14.79 -8.79
C TRP A 195 -9.43 14.20 -7.80
N TYR A 196 -8.99 15.01 -6.82
CA TYR A 196 -8.05 14.60 -5.79
C TYR A 196 -8.70 13.73 -4.71
N LYS A 197 -10.02 13.87 -4.48
CA LYS A 197 -10.72 13.10 -3.45
C LYS A 197 -10.61 11.60 -3.74
N TYR A 198 -10.08 10.86 -2.77
CA TYR A 198 -9.87 9.41 -2.85
C TYR A 198 -9.03 8.96 -4.05
N ARG A 199 -8.16 9.85 -4.55
CA ARG A 199 -7.16 9.42 -5.51
C ARG A 199 -6.12 8.59 -4.78
N LYS A 200 -5.91 7.38 -5.28
CA LYS A 200 -4.95 6.43 -4.73
C LYS A 200 -3.53 6.93 -4.97
N VAL A 201 -2.73 6.88 -3.93
CA VAL A 201 -1.31 7.25 -3.93
C VAL A 201 -0.49 6.15 -3.29
N VAL A 202 0.76 6.09 -3.69
CA VAL A 202 1.77 5.28 -3.04
C VAL A 202 2.71 6.18 -2.27
N ILE A 203 2.99 5.82 -1.02
CA ILE A 203 3.91 6.53 -0.14
C ILE A 203 5.07 5.59 0.17
N VAL A 204 6.29 6.05 -0.10
CA VAL A 204 7.52 5.31 0.16
C VAL A 204 8.36 6.06 1.17
N ASN A 205 8.66 5.44 2.31
CA ASN A 205 9.68 5.96 3.22
C ASN A 205 11.08 5.65 2.66
N VAL A 206 11.79 6.70 2.24
CA VAL A 206 13.07 6.59 1.54
C VAL A 206 14.20 6.05 2.43
N GLN A 207 14.02 6.06 3.75
CA GLN A 207 15.03 5.60 4.71
C GLN A 207 14.97 4.08 4.95
N ASN A 208 13.78 3.48 4.90
CA ASN A 208 13.58 2.07 5.24
C ASN A 208 12.89 1.25 4.13
N GLY A 209 12.51 1.89 3.02
CA GLY A 209 11.93 1.24 1.85
C GLY A 209 10.47 0.83 2.03
N LYS A 210 9.87 1.06 3.20
CA LYS A 210 8.47 0.69 3.42
C LYS A 210 7.57 1.48 2.50
N ILE A 211 6.67 0.74 1.86
CA ILE A 211 5.75 1.23 0.83
C ILE A 211 4.31 0.91 1.23
N ILE A 212 3.44 1.90 1.09
CA ILE A 212 2.02 1.80 1.48
C ILE A 212 1.15 2.51 0.46
N ILE A 213 0.01 1.90 0.15
CA ILE A 213 -1.03 2.47 -0.71
C ILE A 213 -2.05 3.18 0.19
N ALA A 214 -2.39 4.42 -0.15
CA ALA A 214 -3.29 5.26 0.62
C ALA A 214 -4.21 6.05 -0.32
N ASP A 215 -5.34 6.53 0.20
CA ASP A 215 -6.23 7.43 -0.53
C ASP A 215 -6.04 8.87 -0.06
N ILE A 216 -6.03 9.82 -0.97
CA ILE A 216 -6.05 11.24 -0.59
C ILE A 216 -7.41 11.56 0.04
N ALA A 217 -7.43 11.95 1.31
CA ALA A 217 -8.67 12.24 2.04
C ALA A 217 -8.66 13.52 2.88
N ASP A 218 -7.58 14.31 2.85
CA ASP A 218 -7.63 15.71 3.28
C ASP A 218 -6.69 16.63 2.44
N SER A 219 -6.87 17.95 2.57
CA SER A 219 -6.00 18.99 2.01
C SER A 219 -5.15 19.64 3.11
N GLY A 220 -3.86 19.81 2.82
CA GLY A 220 -2.86 20.31 3.76
C GLY A 220 -1.56 19.49 3.63
N PRO A 221 -0.70 19.48 4.65
CA PRO A 221 -0.64 20.41 5.78
C PRO A 221 -0.27 21.83 5.31
N ALA A 222 -0.44 22.84 6.15
CA ALA A 222 -0.08 24.21 5.79
C ALA A 222 1.44 24.36 5.55
N ALA A 223 1.85 25.15 4.56
CA ALA A 223 3.25 25.27 4.13
C ALA A 223 4.19 25.72 5.28
N TRP A 224 3.71 26.56 6.19
CA TRP A 224 4.49 27.03 7.34
C TRP A 224 4.91 25.91 8.31
N THR A 225 4.25 24.74 8.27
CA THR A 225 4.62 23.58 9.08
C THR A 225 5.93 22.92 8.60
N GLY A 226 6.39 23.26 7.39
CA GLY A 226 7.53 22.61 6.73
C GLY A 226 7.26 21.17 6.29
N LYS A 227 6.02 20.67 6.46
CA LYS A 227 5.56 19.39 5.91
C LYS A 227 4.97 19.63 4.52
N HIS A 228 5.08 18.63 3.66
CA HIS A 228 4.52 18.61 2.31
C HIS A 228 3.31 17.67 2.23
N PHE A 229 3.34 16.61 3.03
CA PHE A 229 2.30 15.60 3.11
C PHE A 229 1.90 15.33 4.56
N GLY A 230 0.72 14.74 4.72
CA GLY A 230 0.27 14.14 5.98
C GLY A 230 -0.12 12.69 5.77
N GLY A 231 -0.01 11.88 6.82
CA GLY A 231 -0.47 10.49 6.81
C GLY A 231 -1.30 10.18 8.03
N SER A 232 -2.30 9.31 7.85
CA SER A 232 -3.10 8.77 8.96
C SER A 232 -2.22 8.13 10.04
N PRO A 233 -2.73 7.95 11.28
CA PRO A 233 -2.01 7.24 12.32
C PRO A 233 -1.47 5.87 11.87
N GLU A 234 -2.24 5.09 11.12
CA GLU A 234 -1.84 3.78 10.60
C GLU A 234 -0.79 3.86 9.50
N VAL A 235 -0.91 4.84 8.59
CA VAL A 235 0.11 5.09 7.55
C VAL A 235 1.45 5.40 8.22
N MET A 236 1.44 6.33 9.17
CA MET A 236 2.65 6.75 9.88
C MET A 236 3.23 5.64 10.74
N ALA A 237 2.38 4.84 11.40
CA ALA A 237 2.81 3.69 12.19
C ALA A 237 3.50 2.64 11.31
N TYR A 238 2.89 2.30 10.17
CA TYR A 238 3.49 1.34 9.25
C TYR A 238 4.83 1.85 8.72
N LEU A 239 4.90 3.11 8.25
CA LEU A 239 6.13 3.72 7.74
C LEU A 239 7.24 3.86 8.79
N GLY A 240 6.94 3.64 10.07
CA GLY A 240 7.90 3.81 11.18
C GLY A 240 8.13 5.28 11.54
N LEU A 241 7.16 6.14 11.23
CA LEU A 241 7.19 7.59 11.43
C LEU A 241 6.15 8.04 12.47
N ASN A 242 5.69 7.14 13.35
CA ASN A 242 4.80 7.44 14.48
C ASN A 242 5.56 7.64 15.80
N VAL A 243 6.89 7.53 15.80
CA VAL A 243 7.77 7.73 16.95
C VAL A 243 8.69 8.93 16.72
N GLY A 244 9.23 9.48 17.81
CA GLY A 244 10.16 10.62 17.74
C GLY A 244 9.48 11.88 17.19
N MET A 245 10.08 12.49 16.16
CA MET A 245 9.56 13.72 15.53
C MET A 245 8.25 13.53 14.76
N GLN A 246 7.83 12.28 14.55
CA GLN A 246 6.64 11.92 13.76
C GLN A 246 6.60 12.56 12.37
N LYS A 247 7.78 12.64 11.74
CA LYS A 247 8.03 13.31 10.46
C LYS A 247 9.21 12.66 9.76
N GLY A 248 9.14 12.50 8.44
CA GLY A 248 10.25 11.93 7.67
C GLY A 248 10.14 12.18 6.16
N PRO A 249 11.26 12.02 5.42
CA PRO A 249 11.26 12.14 3.97
C PRO A 249 10.54 10.94 3.32
N VAL A 250 9.65 11.23 2.38
CA VAL A 250 8.94 10.24 1.57
C VAL A 250 8.88 10.66 0.12
N VAL A 251 8.78 9.66 -0.75
CA VAL A 251 8.29 9.84 -2.10
C VAL A 251 6.79 9.53 -2.12
N LEU A 252 5.99 10.35 -2.81
CA LEU A 252 4.55 10.18 -2.95
C LEU A 252 4.14 10.35 -4.42
N PHE A 253 3.57 9.31 -5.01
CA PHE A 253 3.16 9.25 -6.42
C PHE A 253 1.69 8.83 -6.51
N PHE A 254 0.98 9.23 -7.57
CA PHE A 254 -0.35 8.69 -7.86
C PHE A 254 -0.24 7.25 -8.33
N VAL A 255 -1.23 6.43 -7.98
CA VAL A 255 -1.38 5.07 -8.48
C VAL A 255 -2.39 5.08 -9.62
N ASP A 256 -1.98 4.60 -10.79
CA ASP A 256 -2.86 4.43 -11.95
C ASP A 256 -3.64 3.11 -11.79
N ASP A 257 -4.80 3.21 -11.15
CA ASP A 257 -5.69 2.08 -10.86
C ASP A 257 -7.14 2.41 -11.23
N PRO A 258 -7.45 2.54 -12.53
CA PRO A 258 -8.78 2.96 -12.99
C PRO A 258 -9.88 1.93 -12.69
N ALA A 259 -9.49 0.70 -12.36
CA ALA A 259 -10.39 -0.40 -12.03
C ALA A 259 -10.51 -0.66 -10.53
N ASP A 260 -9.85 0.16 -9.68
CA ASP A 260 -9.83 0.06 -8.22
C ASP A 260 -9.49 -1.36 -7.71
N GLN A 261 -8.44 -1.96 -8.28
CA GLN A 261 -8.03 -3.33 -7.99
C GLN A 261 -6.87 -3.41 -6.97
N ILE A 262 -6.11 -2.33 -6.80
CA ILE A 262 -4.96 -2.28 -5.89
C ILE A 262 -5.48 -1.98 -4.48
N PRO A 263 -5.31 -2.88 -3.50
CA PRO A 263 -5.82 -2.67 -2.15
C PRO A 263 -5.05 -1.54 -1.43
N LEU A 264 -5.73 -0.87 -0.50
CA LEU A 264 -5.09 0.07 0.41
C LEU A 264 -4.25 -0.67 1.46
N GLY A 265 -3.27 0.03 2.03
CA GLY A 265 -2.38 -0.51 3.05
C GLY A 265 -1.02 -0.99 2.52
N PRO A 266 -0.26 -1.74 3.34
CA PRO A 266 1.11 -2.15 3.04
C PRO A 266 1.26 -2.93 1.73
N LEU A 267 2.26 -2.58 0.91
CA LEU A 267 2.59 -3.31 -0.32
C LEU A 267 3.88 -4.11 -0.15
N GLU A 268 3.74 -5.36 0.26
CA GLU A 268 4.87 -6.23 0.66
C GLU A 268 5.27 -7.24 -0.43
N TYR A 269 4.71 -7.13 -1.64
CA TYR A 269 4.91 -8.06 -2.75
C TYR A 269 4.77 -7.38 -4.11
N ASN A 270 5.24 -8.05 -5.17
CA ASN A 270 5.05 -7.59 -6.54
C ASN A 270 3.65 -8.00 -7.05
N LEU A 271 2.87 -7.02 -7.53
CA LEU A 271 1.49 -7.17 -7.99
C LEU A 271 1.37 -8.02 -9.27
N GLU A 272 2.37 -7.98 -10.15
CA GLU A 272 2.40 -8.74 -11.41
C GLU A 272 3.11 -10.10 -11.25
N LYS A 273 4.00 -10.21 -10.27
CA LYS A 273 4.80 -11.42 -9.97
C LYS A 273 4.63 -11.82 -8.50
N PRO A 274 3.40 -12.15 -8.03
CA PRO A 274 3.18 -12.49 -6.64
C PRO A 274 3.96 -13.76 -6.28
N PRO A 275 4.48 -13.86 -5.03
CA PRO A 275 5.22 -15.05 -4.61
C PRO A 275 4.34 -16.28 -4.73
N LEU A 276 4.79 -17.27 -5.51
CA LEU A 276 4.13 -18.56 -5.60
C LEU A 276 4.14 -19.20 -4.20
N LEU A 277 2.95 -19.45 -3.66
CA LEU A 277 2.78 -20.24 -2.45
C LEU A 277 3.22 -21.68 -2.76
N THR A 278 4.38 -22.09 -2.27
CA THR A 278 4.81 -23.49 -2.36
C THR A 278 3.95 -24.31 -1.41
N HIS A 279 3.26 -25.32 -1.96
CA HIS A 279 2.61 -26.36 -1.17
C HIS A 279 3.70 -27.16 -0.44
N GLY A 280 3.76 -27.02 0.88
CA GLY A 280 4.52 -27.88 1.79
C GLY A 280 3.61 -28.89 2.49
#